data_AF-A0A238XV58-F1
#
_entry.id   AF-A0A238XV58-F1
#
_cell.length_a   1.000
_cell.length_b   1.000
_cell.length_c   1.000
_cell.angle_alpha   90.00
_cell.angle_beta   90.00
_cell.angle_gamma   90.00
#
_symmetry.space_group_name_H-M   'P 1'
#
loop_
_entity.id
_entity.type
_entity.pdbx_description
1 polymer ?
#
loop_
_entity_poly.entity_id
_entity_poly.type
_entity_poly.pdbx_seq_one_letter_code
_entity_poly.pdbx_strand_id
1 'polypeptide(L)'
;MKFDEYPVDIVIEFVREGRTIPFEENEEYIREIFLGESVTDKHFFLQNLLLFRLLDEIPISEIEKVMAMEIVDVKHFEFPAISVSNKQNDCVLRGKIVYTSKPPKRNSFLVDNNVIRACKTFKSLFNTKNFILVFDGREFTGTSFMLSVVVAHFFSQKLFEYFMFTGEVLPSGKINKVDSILEKKKLAQRYGKKLISPEDVSSIEEVDFWLNESKPLPVPFSVMIKKNNDGLKLLESAIKEREPLFSLKNLEVFFEIKREDISILHSGFLSENYQEWLAFVHRIREQLRKLFSNEKLVELKKPVINLICSESIISFVIGVLVGTKKRVVFHSYNRGDNVYVPSMETDDSLRSLDFPGAEFCGELIDYEYFISDKNKNVLPVIIDMAPTTRIEYDVKEFLKKNRIENFIVIKIDRDKIKNYIPEDTNIRKKLVKEIYNLLNCQTFKKFSKLWFFMNLPVDIAFGLGSTFQDTRMISLFKFFPGKKDKYVEVLNVSPGPSPGGVKSIF
;
A
#
# COMPACT_ATOMS: atom_id res chain seq x y z
N MET A 1 40.78 -30.79 -1.62
CA MET A 1 40.12 -29.64 -0.97
C MET A 1 39.28 -28.94 -2.01
N LYS A 2 37.96 -28.88 -1.82
CA LYS A 2 37.10 -28.08 -2.70
C LYS A 2 37.46 -26.60 -2.53
N PHE A 3 37.24 -25.77 -3.56
CA PHE A 3 37.47 -24.32 -3.44
C PHE A 3 36.75 -23.72 -2.22
N ASP A 4 35.63 -24.33 -1.85
CA ASP A 4 34.72 -24.05 -0.74
C ASP A 4 35.34 -24.31 0.64
N GLU A 5 36.51 -24.95 0.68
CA GLU A 5 37.20 -25.38 1.90
C GLU A 5 38.50 -24.60 2.15
N TYR A 6 38.93 -23.73 1.23
CA TYR A 6 40.10 -22.89 1.43
C TYR A 6 39.80 -21.75 2.41
N PRO A 7 40.62 -21.59 3.47
CA PRO A 7 40.58 -20.41 4.32
C PRO A 7 40.74 -19.13 3.50
N VAL A 8 39.87 -18.16 3.75
CA VAL A 8 39.82 -16.85 3.09
C VAL A 8 41.19 -16.15 3.08
N ASP A 9 41.94 -16.30 4.16
CA ASP A 9 43.26 -15.71 4.37
C ASP A 9 44.29 -16.21 3.34
N ILE A 10 44.24 -17.49 3.01
CA ILE A 10 45.10 -18.13 2.00
C ILE A 10 44.72 -17.62 0.61
N VAL A 11 43.41 -17.51 0.34
CA VAL A 11 42.89 -16.99 -0.92
C VAL A 11 43.34 -15.55 -1.17
N ILE A 12 43.34 -14.69 -0.14
CA ILE A 12 43.87 -13.32 -0.20
C ILE A 12 45.38 -13.30 -0.50
N GLU A 13 46.15 -14.17 0.13
CA GLU A 13 47.60 -14.25 -0.04
C GLU A 13 47.98 -14.64 -1.47
N PHE A 14 47.32 -15.66 -2.04
CA PHE A 14 47.52 -16.05 -3.43
C PHE A 14 47.23 -14.93 -4.42
N VAL A 15 46.16 -14.15 -4.20
CA VAL A 15 45.82 -13.00 -5.06
C VAL A 15 46.83 -11.87 -4.91
N ARG A 16 47.27 -11.55 -3.69
CA ARG A 16 48.30 -10.52 -3.44
C ARG A 16 49.63 -10.85 -4.12
N GLU A 17 49.96 -12.12 -4.21
CA GLU A 17 51.22 -12.60 -4.77
C GLU A 17 51.13 -12.92 -6.27
N GLY A 18 49.97 -12.72 -6.90
CA GLY A 18 49.73 -13.06 -8.30
C GLY A 18 49.86 -14.56 -8.60
N ARG A 19 49.74 -15.42 -7.57
CA ARG A 19 49.85 -16.87 -7.68
C ARG A 19 48.49 -17.47 -8.01
N THR A 20 48.47 -18.49 -8.86
CA THR A 20 47.27 -19.31 -9.08
C THR A 20 47.04 -20.23 -7.88
N ILE A 21 45.84 -20.22 -7.31
CA ILE A 21 45.45 -21.16 -6.25
C ILE A 21 45.56 -22.58 -6.82
N PRO A 22 46.34 -23.50 -6.21
CA PRO A 22 46.47 -24.86 -6.68
C PRO A 22 45.18 -25.62 -6.40
N PHE A 23 44.47 -26.04 -7.44
CA PHE A 23 43.27 -26.87 -7.35
C PHE A 23 43.64 -28.33 -7.58
N GLU A 24 43.62 -29.17 -6.55
CA GLU A 24 43.94 -30.61 -6.70
C GLU A 24 42.71 -31.46 -7.09
N GLU A 25 41.48 -31.04 -6.83
CA GLU A 25 40.29 -31.89 -7.04
C GLU A 25 39.34 -31.42 -8.15
N ASN A 26 39.73 -30.45 -8.95
CA ASN A 26 38.93 -29.99 -10.08
C ASN A 26 39.76 -29.77 -11.34
N GLU A 27 40.98 -30.32 -11.45
CA GLU A 27 41.60 -30.39 -12.78
C GLU A 27 40.70 -31.13 -13.76
N GLU A 28 39.96 -32.16 -13.33
CA GLU A 28 39.00 -32.88 -14.17
C GLU A 28 37.71 -32.08 -14.44
N TYR A 29 37.13 -31.38 -13.44
CA TYR A 29 35.95 -30.52 -13.63
C TYR A 29 36.25 -29.24 -14.42
N ILE A 30 37.43 -28.64 -14.22
CA ILE A 30 37.96 -27.51 -15.01
C ILE A 30 38.42 -28.00 -16.40
N ARG A 31 38.84 -29.25 -16.57
CA ARG A 31 39.11 -29.83 -17.90
C ARG A 31 37.81 -30.18 -18.62
N GLU A 32 36.81 -30.78 -17.97
CA GLU A 32 35.52 -31.16 -18.57
C GLU A 32 34.68 -29.95 -18.99
N ILE A 33 34.72 -28.84 -18.23
CA ILE A 33 34.01 -27.60 -18.58
C ILE A 33 34.76 -26.78 -19.64
N PHE A 34 36.10 -26.77 -19.65
CA PHE A 34 36.91 -25.85 -20.47
C PHE A 34 37.76 -26.53 -21.56
N LEU A 35 37.27 -27.63 -22.17
CA LEU A 35 37.85 -28.18 -23.40
C LEU A 35 37.65 -27.19 -24.58
N GLY A 36 38.52 -26.17 -24.66
CA GLY A 36 38.59 -25.25 -25.80
C GLY A 36 38.80 -23.75 -25.49
N GLU A 37 38.75 -23.32 -24.22
CA GLU A 37 38.82 -21.89 -23.87
C GLU A 37 40.21 -21.40 -23.47
N SER A 38 40.46 -20.09 -23.65
CA SER A 38 41.77 -19.49 -23.45
C SER A 38 42.15 -19.36 -21.96
N VAL A 39 43.45 -19.37 -21.64
CA VAL A 39 43.98 -19.18 -20.26
C VAL A 39 43.44 -17.89 -19.60
N THR A 40 43.14 -16.89 -20.42
CA THR A 40 42.56 -15.61 -20.00
C THR A 40 41.17 -15.78 -19.38
N ASP A 41 40.33 -16.65 -19.94
CA ASP A 41 38.95 -16.85 -19.52
C ASP A 41 38.87 -17.58 -18.17
N LYS A 42 39.81 -18.51 -17.93
CA LYS A 42 39.98 -19.21 -16.65
C LYS A 42 40.33 -18.27 -15.49
N HIS A 43 41.22 -17.32 -15.73
CA HIS A 43 41.63 -16.34 -14.70
C HIS A 43 40.48 -15.38 -14.35
N PHE A 44 39.64 -15.02 -15.33
CA PHE A 44 38.48 -14.15 -15.12
C PHE A 44 37.34 -14.83 -14.35
N PHE A 45 37.07 -16.12 -14.61
CA PHE A 45 36.10 -16.89 -13.84
C PHE A 45 36.47 -16.97 -12.36
N LEU A 46 37.75 -17.26 -12.07
CA LEU A 46 38.27 -17.30 -10.70
C LEU A 46 38.16 -15.93 -10.02
N GLN A 47 38.45 -14.82 -10.72
CA GLN A 47 38.25 -13.47 -10.18
C GLN A 47 36.78 -13.15 -9.88
N ASN A 48 35.83 -13.64 -10.69
CA ASN A 48 34.39 -13.48 -10.45
C ASN A 48 33.97 -14.17 -9.15
N LEU A 49 34.30 -15.46 -9.03
CA LEU A 49 33.94 -16.28 -7.88
C LEU A 49 34.62 -15.78 -6.59
N LEU A 50 35.89 -15.39 -6.70
CA LEU A 50 36.66 -14.81 -5.61
C LEU A 50 36.01 -13.50 -5.16
N LEU A 51 35.80 -12.54 -6.06
CA LEU A 51 35.15 -11.28 -5.70
C LEU A 51 33.76 -11.49 -5.11
N PHE A 52 32.98 -12.46 -5.62
CA PHE A 52 31.67 -12.79 -5.06
C PHE A 52 31.76 -13.20 -3.59
N ARG A 53 32.68 -14.11 -3.25
CA ARG A 53 32.88 -14.61 -1.87
C ARG A 53 33.45 -13.55 -0.94
N LEU A 54 34.51 -12.87 -1.37
CA LEU A 54 35.18 -11.86 -0.54
C LEU A 54 34.19 -10.76 -0.11
N LEU A 55 33.24 -10.39 -0.98
CA LEU A 55 32.23 -9.37 -0.67
C LEU A 55 31.27 -9.72 0.48
N ASP A 56 31.16 -11.00 0.89
CA ASP A 56 30.35 -11.39 2.06
C ASP A 56 31.22 -11.69 3.30
N GLU A 57 32.48 -12.08 3.11
CA GLU A 57 33.33 -12.65 4.17
C GLU A 57 34.37 -11.65 4.69
N ILE A 58 34.67 -10.60 3.95
CA ILE A 58 35.76 -9.66 4.24
C ILE A 58 35.23 -8.21 4.25
N PRO A 59 35.74 -7.34 5.15
CA PRO A 59 35.50 -5.91 5.07
C PRO A 59 35.84 -5.32 3.68
N ILE A 60 34.95 -4.47 3.15
CA ILE A 60 35.12 -3.81 1.83
C ILE A 60 36.51 -3.16 1.69
N SER A 61 37.01 -2.52 2.74
CA SER A 61 38.33 -1.86 2.75
C SER A 61 39.52 -2.79 2.46
N GLU A 62 39.39 -4.08 2.72
CA GLU A 62 40.44 -5.06 2.39
C GLU A 62 40.30 -5.55 0.95
N ILE A 63 39.07 -5.70 0.46
CA ILE A 63 38.77 -6.02 -0.94
C ILE A 63 39.30 -4.91 -1.84
N GLU A 64 39.09 -3.66 -1.48
CA GLU A 64 39.59 -2.49 -2.22
C GLU A 64 41.12 -2.51 -2.36
N LYS A 65 41.83 -2.91 -1.30
CA LYS A 65 43.29 -3.05 -1.30
C LYS A 65 43.74 -4.19 -2.23
N VAL A 66 43.07 -5.34 -2.16
CA VAL A 66 43.42 -6.53 -2.97
C VAL A 66 43.12 -6.31 -4.45
N MET A 67 41.98 -5.69 -4.74
CA MET A 67 41.49 -5.52 -6.11
C MET A 67 41.93 -4.19 -6.75
N ALA A 68 42.61 -3.33 -6.00
CA ALA A 68 43.00 -1.97 -6.41
C ALA A 68 41.82 -1.18 -7.03
N MET A 69 40.63 -1.34 -6.45
CA MET A 69 39.41 -0.65 -6.86
C MET A 69 38.75 0.01 -5.65
N GLU A 70 38.08 1.13 -5.85
CA GLU A 70 37.32 1.82 -4.80
C GLU A 70 35.83 1.52 -4.99
N ILE A 71 35.23 0.88 -3.98
CA ILE A 71 33.86 0.37 -3.98
C ILE A 71 32.97 1.38 -3.26
N VAL A 72 31.97 1.88 -3.98
CA VAL A 72 31.03 2.90 -3.48
C VAL A 72 29.82 2.26 -2.80
N ASP A 73 29.30 1.19 -3.40
CA ASP A 73 28.08 0.52 -2.96
C ASP A 73 28.03 -0.90 -3.54
N VAL A 74 27.34 -1.80 -2.85
CA VAL A 74 27.15 -3.19 -3.29
C VAL A 74 25.68 -3.54 -3.13
N LYS A 75 25.06 -3.98 -4.22
CA LYS A 75 23.66 -4.41 -4.23
C LYS A 75 23.55 -5.85 -4.65
N HIS A 76 22.72 -6.62 -3.95
CA HIS A 76 22.53 -8.03 -4.19
C HIS A 76 21.30 -8.24 -5.08
N PHE A 77 21.32 -9.32 -5.85
CA PHE A 77 20.18 -9.78 -6.61
C PHE A 77 20.19 -11.31 -6.70
N GLU A 78 19.01 -11.87 -6.93
CA GLU A 78 18.83 -13.28 -7.19
C GLU A 78 17.81 -13.49 -8.31
N PHE A 79 17.94 -14.59 -9.03
CA PHE A 79 17.02 -14.96 -10.10
C PHE A 79 16.95 -16.48 -10.27
N PRO A 80 15.80 -17.02 -10.67
CA PRO A 80 15.65 -18.44 -10.92
C PRO A 80 16.25 -18.83 -12.27
N ALA A 81 17.12 -19.84 -12.27
CA ALA A 81 17.67 -20.46 -13.46
C ALA A 81 17.16 -21.91 -13.57
N ILE A 82 16.68 -22.28 -14.77
CA ILE A 82 16.13 -23.60 -15.06
C ILE A 82 17.07 -24.31 -16.03
N SER A 83 17.44 -25.54 -15.70
CA SER A 83 18.29 -26.35 -16.54
C SER A 83 17.48 -27.02 -17.64
N VAL A 84 17.98 -26.93 -18.88
CA VAL A 84 17.37 -27.56 -20.05
C VAL A 84 17.62 -29.07 -20.06
N SER A 85 18.72 -29.53 -19.47
CA SER A 85 19.18 -30.93 -19.55
C SER A 85 18.86 -31.75 -18.30
N ASN A 86 18.84 -31.15 -17.11
CA ASN A 86 18.57 -31.87 -15.86
C ASN A 86 17.85 -30.98 -14.83
N LYS A 87 16.58 -31.29 -14.55
CA LYS A 87 15.77 -30.55 -13.55
C LYS A 87 16.36 -30.54 -12.13
N GLN A 88 17.26 -31.47 -11.79
CA GLN A 88 17.98 -31.43 -10.51
C GLN A 88 18.95 -30.25 -10.41
N ASN A 89 19.34 -29.66 -11.55
CA ASN A 89 20.21 -28.48 -11.63
C ASN A 89 19.42 -27.16 -11.62
N ASP A 90 18.09 -27.20 -11.52
CA ASP A 90 17.26 -26.01 -11.33
C ASP A 90 17.67 -25.33 -10.01
N CYS A 91 18.07 -24.06 -10.08
CA CYS A 91 18.60 -23.37 -8.92
C CYS A 91 18.32 -21.87 -8.95
N VAL A 92 18.41 -21.24 -7.78
CA VAL A 92 18.39 -19.79 -7.65
C VAL A 92 19.83 -19.33 -7.70
N LEU A 93 20.16 -18.55 -8.73
CA LEU A 93 21.46 -17.96 -8.90
C LEU A 93 21.50 -16.60 -8.20
N ARG A 94 22.66 -16.28 -7.63
CA ARG A 94 22.90 -15.03 -6.93
C ARG A 94 23.93 -14.19 -7.66
N GLY A 95 23.79 -12.89 -7.54
CA GLY A 95 24.74 -11.94 -8.07
C GLY A 95 24.78 -10.65 -7.26
N LYS A 96 25.81 -9.85 -7.56
CA LYS A 96 26.06 -8.55 -6.95
C LYS A 96 26.34 -7.52 -8.02
N ILE A 97 25.84 -6.30 -7.81
CA ILE A 97 26.20 -5.10 -8.54
C ILE A 97 27.16 -4.33 -7.63
N VAL A 98 28.44 -4.29 -8.02
CA VAL A 98 29.48 -3.56 -7.31
C VAL A 98 29.65 -2.22 -7.99
N TYR A 99 29.23 -1.13 -7.34
CA TYR A 99 29.46 0.22 -7.83
C TYR A 99 30.86 0.67 -7.46
N THR A 100 31.54 1.29 -8.41
CA THR A 100 32.92 1.75 -8.23
C THR A 100 33.04 3.25 -8.47
N SER A 101 34.02 3.91 -7.88
CA SER A 101 34.24 5.35 -8.12
C SER A 101 34.75 5.59 -9.54
N LYS A 102 35.62 4.70 -10.03
CA LYS A 102 36.24 4.75 -11.36
C LYS A 102 35.62 3.73 -12.32
N PRO A 103 35.57 4.02 -13.63
CA PRO A 103 35.06 3.09 -14.63
C PRO A 103 35.92 1.83 -14.67
N PRO A 104 35.34 0.63 -14.46
CA PRO A 104 36.09 -0.60 -14.55
C PRO A 104 36.43 -0.91 -16.02
N LYS A 105 37.54 -1.62 -16.25
CA LYS A 105 37.93 -2.07 -17.60
C LYS A 105 36.87 -2.98 -18.24
N ARG A 106 36.16 -3.76 -17.42
CA ARG A 106 35.03 -4.63 -17.81
C ARG A 106 33.92 -4.51 -16.76
N ASN A 107 32.67 -4.60 -17.22
CA ASN A 107 31.48 -4.49 -16.35
C ASN A 107 30.93 -5.85 -15.89
N SER A 108 31.58 -6.95 -16.30
CA SER A 108 31.31 -8.31 -15.86
C SER A 108 32.58 -9.13 -16.05
N PHE A 109 32.80 -10.09 -15.15
CA PHE A 109 33.86 -11.08 -15.27
C PHE A 109 33.41 -12.35 -16.01
N LEU A 110 32.10 -12.56 -16.16
CA LEU A 110 31.53 -13.63 -16.99
C LEU A 110 31.55 -13.20 -18.47
N VAL A 111 32.19 -14.01 -19.32
CA VAL A 111 32.40 -13.75 -20.76
C VAL A 111 31.31 -14.38 -21.63
N ASP A 112 30.05 -14.31 -21.18
CA ASP A 112 28.90 -14.70 -22.00
C ASP A 112 28.41 -13.53 -22.85
N ASN A 113 28.10 -13.78 -24.13
CA ASN A 113 27.65 -12.74 -25.07
C ASN A 113 26.35 -12.05 -24.62
N ASN A 114 25.44 -12.76 -23.94
CA ASN A 114 24.22 -12.19 -23.40
C ASN A 114 24.51 -11.29 -22.20
N VAL A 115 25.44 -11.69 -21.33
CA VAL A 115 25.87 -10.85 -20.20
C VAL A 115 26.59 -9.58 -20.68
N ILE A 116 27.44 -9.68 -21.70
CA ILE A 116 28.08 -8.51 -22.33
C ILE A 116 27.04 -7.57 -22.93
N ARG A 117 26.05 -8.12 -23.65
CA ARG A 117 24.93 -7.34 -24.21
C ARG A 117 24.11 -6.68 -23.10
N ALA A 118 23.78 -7.42 -22.05
CA ALA A 118 23.05 -6.91 -20.90
C ALA A 118 23.80 -5.75 -20.22
N CYS A 119 25.12 -5.83 -20.08
CA CYS A 119 25.94 -4.74 -19.56
C CYS A 119 25.81 -3.45 -20.38
N LYS A 120 25.69 -3.54 -21.72
CA LYS A 120 25.43 -2.36 -22.57
C LYS A 120 24.07 -1.76 -22.28
N THR A 121 23.04 -2.58 -22.11
CA THR A 121 21.71 -2.14 -21.71
C THR A 121 21.72 -1.46 -20.35
N PHE A 122 22.37 -2.07 -19.34
CA PHE A 122 22.46 -1.50 -18.00
C PHE A 122 23.20 -0.17 -17.99
N LYS A 123 24.29 0.00 -18.76
CA LYS A 123 24.96 1.30 -18.90
C LYS A 123 24.02 2.40 -19.39
N SER A 124 23.12 2.06 -20.32
CA SER A 124 22.12 3.00 -20.83
C SER A 124 21.08 3.36 -19.76
N LEU A 125 20.67 2.40 -18.93
CA LEU A 125 19.63 2.60 -17.91
C LEU A 125 20.16 3.25 -16.63
N PHE A 126 21.39 2.94 -16.21
CA PHE A 126 21.94 3.30 -14.90
C PHE A 126 22.57 4.69 -14.86
N ASN A 127 22.24 5.56 -15.82
CA ASN A 127 22.72 6.95 -15.90
C ASN A 127 24.23 7.07 -15.62
N THR A 128 25.03 6.33 -16.38
CA THR A 128 26.51 6.35 -16.36
C THR A 128 27.23 5.94 -15.07
N LYS A 129 26.54 5.35 -14.08
CA LYS A 129 27.23 4.76 -12.92
C LYS A 129 28.23 3.69 -13.36
N ASN A 130 29.40 3.71 -12.73
CA ASN A 130 30.41 2.67 -12.92
C ASN A 130 30.03 1.46 -12.07
N PHE A 131 29.91 0.31 -12.70
CA PHE A 131 29.51 -0.93 -12.02
C PHE A 131 30.22 -2.15 -12.59
N ILE A 132 30.33 -3.17 -11.75
CA ILE A 132 30.73 -4.52 -12.12
C ILE A 132 29.63 -5.48 -11.67
N LEU A 133 29.20 -6.37 -12.56
CA LEU A 133 28.34 -7.49 -12.24
C LEU A 133 29.18 -8.70 -11.86
N VAL A 134 28.85 -9.27 -10.72
CA VAL A 134 29.52 -10.42 -10.12
C VAL A 134 28.45 -11.49 -9.89
N PHE A 135 28.76 -12.75 -10.17
CA PHE A 135 27.84 -13.87 -10.01
C PHE A 135 28.48 -14.92 -9.10
N ASP A 136 27.66 -15.77 -8.48
CA ASP A 136 28.08 -16.84 -7.57
C ASP A 136 28.89 -18.00 -8.22
N GLY A 137 29.37 -17.79 -9.44
CA GLY A 137 30.28 -18.68 -10.16
C GLY A 137 29.61 -19.89 -10.83
N ARG A 138 28.28 -20.04 -10.79
CA ARG A 138 27.62 -21.06 -11.60
C ARG A 138 27.44 -20.56 -13.03
N GLU A 139 27.74 -21.42 -14.00
CA GLU A 139 27.52 -21.11 -15.41
C GLU A 139 26.03 -21.06 -15.72
N PHE A 140 25.63 -20.03 -16.47
CA PHE A 140 24.28 -19.88 -16.98
C PHE A 140 24.32 -19.12 -18.30
N THR A 141 23.25 -19.25 -19.09
CA THR A 141 23.08 -18.54 -20.36
C THR A 141 21.76 -17.79 -20.39
N GLY A 142 21.62 -16.89 -21.36
CA GLY A 142 20.39 -16.12 -21.61
C GLY A 142 20.29 -14.82 -20.82
N THR A 143 19.15 -14.13 -20.99
CA THR A 143 18.93 -12.74 -20.54
C THR A 143 17.94 -12.63 -19.38
N SER A 144 17.51 -13.74 -18.80
CA SER A 144 16.41 -13.74 -17.84
C SER A 144 16.73 -13.13 -16.47
N PHE A 145 18.02 -12.97 -16.16
CA PHE A 145 18.51 -12.30 -14.96
C PHE A 145 18.38 -10.78 -15.00
N MET A 146 18.17 -10.19 -16.19
CA MET A 146 18.29 -8.75 -16.38
C MET A 146 17.30 -7.94 -15.54
N LEU A 147 16.06 -8.43 -15.39
CA LEU A 147 15.08 -7.77 -14.55
C LEU A 147 15.52 -7.71 -13.08
N SER A 148 16.08 -8.80 -12.52
CA SER A 148 16.61 -8.80 -11.15
C SER A 148 17.72 -7.78 -10.95
N VAL A 149 18.63 -7.64 -11.93
CA VAL A 149 19.72 -6.64 -11.86
C VAL A 149 19.16 -5.22 -11.87
N VAL A 150 18.19 -4.93 -12.75
CA VAL A 150 17.54 -3.62 -12.82
C VAL A 150 16.78 -3.32 -11.53
N VAL A 151 16.08 -4.30 -10.97
CA VAL A 151 15.35 -4.12 -9.71
C VAL A 151 16.30 -3.81 -8.56
N ALA A 152 17.39 -4.58 -8.43
CA ALA A 152 18.41 -4.32 -7.43
C ALA A 152 19.03 -2.92 -7.59
N HIS A 153 19.23 -2.44 -8.82
CA HIS A 153 19.76 -1.10 -9.06
C HIS A 153 18.81 0.01 -8.54
N PHE A 154 17.53 -0.02 -8.93
CA PHE A 154 16.61 1.10 -8.70
C PHE A 154 15.86 1.05 -7.38
N PHE A 155 15.64 -0.14 -6.81
CA PHE A 155 14.72 -0.32 -5.68
C PHE A 155 15.39 -0.89 -4.44
N SER A 156 14.59 -0.98 -3.37
CA SER A 156 15.01 -1.48 -2.06
C SER A 156 15.39 -2.95 -2.12
N GLN A 157 16.48 -3.32 -1.42
CA GLN A 157 16.94 -4.70 -1.31
C GLN A 157 15.93 -5.61 -0.60
N LYS A 158 15.06 -5.03 0.24
CA LYS A 158 13.94 -5.74 0.91
C LYS A 158 12.99 -6.43 -0.07
N LEU A 159 12.88 -5.94 -1.32
CA LEU A 159 12.05 -6.59 -2.32
C LEU A 159 12.46 -8.04 -2.56
N PHE A 160 13.74 -8.36 -2.45
CA PHE A 160 14.26 -9.72 -2.63
C PHE A 160 13.92 -10.65 -1.45
N GLU A 161 13.38 -10.16 -0.34
CA GLU A 161 12.85 -11.02 0.73
C GLU A 161 11.52 -11.66 0.32
N TYR A 162 10.71 -10.93 -0.46
CA TYR A 162 9.37 -11.37 -0.87
C TYR A 162 9.29 -11.85 -2.33
N PHE A 163 10.19 -11.38 -3.19
CA PHE A 163 10.10 -11.57 -4.62
C PHE A 163 11.39 -12.09 -5.25
N MET A 164 11.22 -12.86 -6.31
CA MET A 164 12.24 -13.08 -7.33
C MET A 164 11.79 -12.44 -8.62
N PHE A 165 12.73 -12.06 -9.48
CA PHE A 165 12.43 -11.42 -10.75
C PHE A 165 13.00 -12.23 -11.92
N THR A 166 12.31 -12.21 -13.05
CA THR A 166 12.81 -12.78 -14.30
C THR A 166 12.32 -11.95 -15.48
N GLY A 167 13.18 -11.75 -16.48
CA GLY A 167 12.82 -11.06 -17.70
C GLY A 167 14.03 -10.47 -18.40
N GLU A 168 13.96 -10.38 -19.73
CA GLU A 168 14.90 -9.59 -20.52
C GLU A 168 14.46 -8.13 -20.46
N VAL A 169 15.41 -7.22 -20.26
CA VAL A 169 15.14 -5.78 -20.22
C VAL A 169 15.79 -5.12 -21.41
N LEU A 170 15.03 -4.31 -22.15
CA LEU A 170 15.55 -3.50 -23.26
C LEU A 170 16.03 -2.12 -22.76
N PRO A 171 16.88 -1.41 -23.53
CA PRO A 171 17.30 -0.05 -23.18
C PRO A 171 16.14 0.95 -23.03
N SER A 172 15.00 0.69 -23.67
CA SER A 172 13.78 1.48 -23.50
C SER A 172 13.06 1.27 -22.16
N GLY A 173 13.49 0.29 -21.36
CA GLY A 173 12.83 -0.13 -20.13
C GLY A 173 11.67 -1.10 -20.34
N LYS A 174 11.41 -1.56 -21.57
CA LYS A 174 10.45 -2.64 -21.85
C LYS A 174 10.99 -3.99 -21.35
N ILE A 175 10.10 -4.81 -20.79
CA ILE A 175 10.40 -6.15 -20.29
C ILE A 175 9.84 -7.19 -21.28
N ASN A 176 10.72 -8.05 -21.80
CA ASN A 176 10.37 -9.10 -22.75
C ASN A 176 10.21 -10.46 -22.08
N LYS A 177 9.36 -11.31 -22.68
CA LYS A 177 9.13 -12.69 -22.26
C LYS A 177 10.42 -13.51 -22.31
N VAL A 178 10.56 -14.41 -21.34
CA VAL A 178 11.66 -15.38 -21.25
C VAL A 178 11.09 -16.78 -21.06
N ASP A 179 11.91 -17.79 -21.27
CA ASP A 179 11.48 -19.18 -21.21
C ASP A 179 11.26 -19.69 -19.78
N SER A 180 10.52 -20.81 -19.70
CA SER A 180 10.31 -21.62 -18.49
C SER A 180 9.73 -20.86 -17.30
N ILE A 181 8.82 -19.90 -17.55
CA ILE A 181 8.19 -19.08 -16.50
C ILE A 181 7.46 -19.97 -15.48
N LEU A 182 6.80 -21.04 -15.92
CA LEU A 182 6.05 -21.92 -15.02
C LEU A 182 6.98 -22.66 -14.05
N GLU A 183 8.10 -23.17 -14.55
CA GLU A 183 9.14 -23.84 -13.76
C GLU A 183 9.81 -22.84 -12.79
N LYS A 184 10.13 -21.64 -13.26
CA LYS A 184 10.66 -20.55 -12.42
C LYS A 184 9.69 -20.16 -11.32
N LYS A 185 8.37 -20.12 -11.59
CA LYS A 185 7.33 -19.85 -10.58
C LYS A 185 7.35 -20.93 -9.49
N LYS A 186 7.41 -22.21 -9.88
CA LYS A 186 7.52 -23.34 -8.93
C LYS A 186 8.81 -23.26 -8.12
N LEU A 187 9.92 -22.88 -8.75
CA LEU A 187 11.20 -22.74 -8.06
C LEU A 187 11.16 -21.60 -7.03
N ALA A 188 10.70 -20.41 -7.40
CA ALA A 188 10.56 -19.28 -6.46
C ALA A 188 9.67 -19.64 -5.26
N GLN A 189 8.57 -20.36 -5.49
CA GLN A 189 7.68 -20.83 -4.43
C GLN A 189 8.38 -21.78 -3.43
N ARG A 190 9.31 -22.64 -3.87
CA ARG A 190 10.10 -23.49 -2.97
C ARG A 190 10.98 -22.70 -2.01
N TYR A 191 11.33 -21.46 -2.38
CA TYR A 191 12.08 -20.51 -1.55
C TYR A 191 11.15 -19.54 -0.79
N GLY A 192 9.83 -19.76 -0.81
CA GLY A 192 8.86 -18.88 -0.15
C GLY A 192 8.67 -17.52 -0.83
N LYS A 193 9.15 -17.34 -2.06
CA LYS A 193 9.09 -16.06 -2.80
C LYS A 193 8.13 -16.13 -3.97
N LYS A 194 7.56 -14.98 -4.33
CA LYS A 194 6.72 -14.85 -5.53
C LYS A 194 7.58 -14.42 -6.71
N LEU A 195 7.45 -15.12 -7.84
CA LEU A 195 8.11 -14.70 -9.07
C LEU A 195 7.34 -13.56 -9.73
N ILE A 196 8.02 -12.44 -9.98
CA ILE A 196 7.56 -11.36 -10.86
C ILE A 196 8.19 -11.57 -12.23
N SER A 197 7.33 -11.64 -13.25
CA SER A 197 7.71 -12.01 -14.61
C SER A 197 7.09 -11.06 -15.64
N PRO A 198 7.42 -11.22 -16.94
CA PRO A 198 6.82 -10.41 -18.01
C PRO A 198 5.30 -10.61 -18.19
N GLU A 199 4.71 -11.60 -17.49
CA GLU A 199 3.25 -11.81 -17.42
C GLU A 199 2.57 -10.89 -16.38
N ASP A 200 3.37 -10.34 -15.46
CA ASP A 200 2.95 -9.52 -14.33
C ASP A 200 3.32 -8.04 -14.54
N VAL A 201 4.46 -7.79 -15.18
CA VAL A 201 4.99 -6.45 -15.51
C VAL A 201 5.51 -6.37 -16.94
N SER A 202 5.12 -5.34 -17.69
CA SER A 202 5.56 -5.13 -19.07
C SER A 202 6.71 -4.13 -19.23
N SER A 203 6.98 -3.33 -18.19
CA SER A 203 8.00 -2.26 -18.19
C SER A 203 8.59 -2.03 -16.80
N ILE A 204 9.75 -1.36 -16.74
CA ILE A 204 10.35 -0.87 -15.48
C ILE A 204 9.41 0.12 -14.77
N GLU A 205 8.63 0.90 -15.53
CA GLU A 205 7.66 1.84 -14.99
C GLU A 205 6.54 1.14 -14.19
N GLU A 206 6.07 -0.02 -14.68
CA GLU A 206 5.12 -0.83 -13.91
C GLU A 206 5.75 -1.38 -12.62
N VAL A 207 7.02 -1.81 -12.67
CA VAL A 207 7.74 -2.23 -11.45
C VAL A 207 7.85 -1.08 -10.47
N ASP A 208 8.19 0.12 -10.95
CA ASP A 208 8.27 1.33 -10.12
C ASP A 208 6.92 1.67 -9.47
N PHE A 209 5.84 1.68 -10.26
CA PHE A 209 4.49 1.90 -9.73
C PHE A 209 4.14 0.89 -8.63
N TRP A 210 4.36 -0.41 -8.85
CA TRP A 210 3.94 -1.45 -7.92
C TRP A 210 4.87 -1.67 -6.73
N LEU A 211 6.18 -1.37 -6.84
CA LEU A 211 7.17 -1.79 -5.84
C LEU A 211 8.07 -0.66 -5.31
N ASN A 212 8.01 0.57 -5.83
CA ASN A 212 8.75 1.70 -5.27
C ASN A 212 8.14 2.18 -3.94
N GLU A 213 8.81 1.94 -2.81
CA GLU A 213 8.39 2.31 -1.45
C GLU A 213 8.17 3.82 -1.21
N SER A 214 8.78 4.68 -2.04
CA SER A 214 8.62 6.12 -1.92
C SER A 214 7.25 6.62 -2.42
N LYS A 215 6.59 5.86 -3.29
CA LYS A 215 5.31 6.23 -3.92
C LYS A 215 4.13 5.63 -3.16
N PRO A 216 3.07 6.41 -2.88
CA PRO A 216 1.85 5.89 -2.29
C PRO A 216 1.18 4.88 -3.24
N LEU A 217 0.56 3.85 -2.68
CA LEU A 217 -0.20 2.86 -3.46
C LEU A 217 -1.69 3.06 -3.22
N PRO A 218 -2.52 3.33 -4.25
CA PRO A 218 -3.96 3.33 -4.09
C PRO A 218 -4.47 1.91 -3.80
N VAL A 219 -5.20 1.75 -2.70
CA VAL A 219 -5.86 0.49 -2.32
C VAL A 219 -7.37 0.75 -2.29
N PRO A 220 -8.15 0.26 -3.27
CA PRO A 220 -9.59 0.48 -3.27
C PRO A 220 -10.25 -0.27 -2.11
N PHE A 221 -11.31 0.29 -1.55
CA PHE A 221 -12.14 -0.30 -0.51
C PHE A 221 -13.60 0.10 -0.73
N SER A 222 -14.47 -0.87 -0.97
CA SER A 222 -15.85 -0.65 -1.39
C SER A 222 -16.83 -1.24 -0.38
N VAL A 223 -17.72 -0.40 0.16
CA VAL A 223 -18.78 -0.82 1.08
C VAL A 223 -20.15 -0.43 0.51
N MET A 224 -20.87 -1.40 -0.04
CA MET A 224 -22.11 -1.18 -0.77
C MET A 224 -23.28 -1.90 -0.10
N ILE A 225 -24.34 -1.15 0.19
CA ILE A 225 -25.65 -1.64 0.66
C ILE A 225 -26.65 -1.42 -0.46
N LYS A 226 -27.58 -2.37 -0.68
CA LYS A 226 -28.69 -2.31 -1.66
C LYS A 226 -28.28 -2.36 -3.14
N LYS A 227 -27.03 -2.05 -3.50
CA LYS A 227 -26.60 -1.98 -4.91
C LYS A 227 -25.95 -3.30 -5.36
N ASN A 228 -26.52 -3.91 -6.40
CA ASN A 228 -25.84 -4.95 -7.19
C ASN A 228 -24.77 -4.38 -8.14
N ASN A 229 -24.37 -3.11 -7.97
CA ASN A 229 -23.33 -2.52 -8.81
C ASN A 229 -21.96 -3.01 -8.34
N ASP A 230 -21.06 -3.22 -9.31
CA ASP A 230 -19.68 -3.56 -9.02
C ASP A 230 -18.94 -2.28 -8.60
N GLY A 231 -19.24 -1.76 -7.40
CA GLY A 231 -18.65 -0.54 -6.87
C GLY A 231 -17.12 -0.56 -6.92
N LEU A 232 -16.52 -1.74 -6.73
CA LEU A 232 -15.09 -1.93 -6.84
C LEU A 232 -14.55 -1.68 -8.26
N LYS A 233 -15.24 -2.13 -9.31
CA LYS A 233 -14.86 -1.82 -10.71
C LYS A 233 -14.96 -0.33 -11.02
N LEU A 234 -16.05 0.32 -10.58
CA LEU A 234 -16.21 1.76 -10.79
C LEU A 234 -15.11 2.56 -10.08
N LEU A 235 -14.70 2.11 -8.89
CA LEU A 235 -13.58 2.70 -8.16
C LEU A 235 -12.24 2.41 -8.83
N GLU A 236 -12.02 1.20 -9.36
CA GLU A 236 -10.83 0.89 -10.17
C GLU A 236 -10.72 1.81 -11.38
N SER A 237 -11.82 2.06 -12.09
CA SER A 237 -11.86 3.03 -13.21
C SER A 237 -11.48 4.43 -12.75
N ALA A 238 -12.05 4.92 -11.65
CA ALA A 238 -11.72 6.24 -11.11
C ALA A 238 -10.24 6.37 -10.68
N ILE A 239 -9.64 5.30 -10.16
CA ILE A 239 -8.20 5.27 -9.85
C ILE A 239 -7.37 5.30 -11.14
N LYS A 240 -7.74 4.52 -12.16
CA LYS A 240 -7.03 4.43 -13.45
C LYS A 240 -6.97 5.73 -14.22
N GLU A 241 -7.94 6.63 -14.05
CA GLU A 241 -7.89 7.97 -14.66
C GLU A 241 -6.66 8.77 -14.22
N ARG A 242 -6.14 8.49 -13.02
CA ARG A 242 -4.96 9.16 -12.45
C ARG A 242 -3.72 8.29 -12.45
N GLU A 243 -3.92 6.99 -12.30
CA GLU A 243 -2.89 5.98 -12.17
C GLU A 243 -3.13 4.88 -13.22
N PRO A 244 -2.76 5.10 -14.50
CA PRO A 244 -3.11 4.19 -15.60
C PRO A 244 -2.58 2.76 -15.44
N LEU A 245 -1.51 2.59 -14.66
CA LEU A 245 -0.86 1.30 -14.38
C LEU A 245 -1.55 0.50 -13.26
N PHE A 246 -2.51 1.10 -12.56
CA PHE A 246 -3.26 0.43 -11.51
C PHE A 246 -4.16 -0.69 -12.08
N SER A 247 -4.21 -1.82 -11.39
CA SER A 247 -5.22 -2.86 -11.66
C SER A 247 -5.48 -3.72 -10.43
N LEU A 248 -6.72 -4.20 -10.29
CA LEU A 248 -7.07 -5.12 -9.19
C LEU A 248 -6.30 -6.44 -9.27
N LYS A 249 -6.06 -6.95 -10.49
CA LYS A 249 -5.27 -8.16 -10.73
C LYS A 249 -3.87 -8.02 -10.12
N ASN A 250 -3.21 -6.90 -10.38
CA ASN A 250 -1.85 -6.70 -9.90
C ASN A 250 -1.81 -6.45 -8.38
N LEU A 251 -2.85 -5.87 -7.78
CA LEU A 251 -2.94 -5.79 -6.32
C LEU A 251 -2.92 -7.18 -5.66
N GLU A 252 -3.62 -8.16 -6.24
CA GLU A 252 -3.54 -9.56 -5.81
C GLU A 252 -2.17 -10.19 -6.11
N VAL A 253 -1.57 -9.90 -7.26
CA VAL A 253 -0.23 -10.39 -7.62
C VAL A 253 0.83 -9.86 -6.65
N PHE A 254 0.89 -8.57 -6.38
CA PHE A 254 1.97 -8.00 -5.56
C PHE A 254 1.71 -8.15 -4.07
N PHE A 255 0.48 -7.95 -3.60
CA PHE A 255 0.18 -7.80 -2.18
C PHE A 255 -0.77 -8.86 -1.62
N GLU A 256 -1.23 -9.80 -2.45
CA GLU A 256 -2.14 -10.89 -2.05
C GLU A 256 -3.47 -10.38 -1.49
N ILE A 257 -3.86 -9.18 -1.90
CA ILE A 257 -5.12 -8.55 -1.54
C ILE A 257 -6.15 -8.98 -2.58
N LYS A 258 -7.08 -9.83 -2.16
CA LYS A 258 -8.14 -10.34 -3.03
C LYS A 258 -9.33 -9.40 -3.02
N ARG A 259 -10.23 -9.58 -4.00
CA ARG A 259 -11.48 -8.82 -4.09
C ARG A 259 -12.31 -8.87 -2.81
N GLU A 260 -12.35 -10.01 -2.13
CA GLU A 260 -13.11 -10.21 -0.89
C GLU A 260 -12.52 -9.45 0.30
N ASP A 261 -11.25 -9.02 0.22
CA ASP A 261 -10.57 -8.26 1.27
C ASP A 261 -10.88 -6.75 1.21
N ILE A 262 -11.36 -6.30 0.06
CA ILE A 262 -11.56 -4.88 -0.28
C ILE A 262 -12.98 -4.55 -0.73
N SER A 263 -13.89 -5.52 -0.67
CA SER A 263 -15.27 -5.34 -1.08
C SER A 263 -16.23 -6.00 -0.09
N ILE A 264 -17.17 -5.19 0.38
CA ILE A 264 -18.29 -5.61 1.22
C ILE A 264 -19.56 -5.22 0.50
N LEU A 265 -20.34 -6.26 0.16
CA LEU A 265 -21.65 -6.11 -0.42
C LEU A 265 -22.70 -6.66 0.54
N HIS A 266 -23.72 -5.86 0.82
CA HIS A 266 -24.95 -6.28 1.51
C HIS A 266 -26.12 -6.22 0.53
N SER A 267 -26.72 -7.38 0.25
CA SER A 267 -27.93 -7.48 -0.56
C SER A 267 -29.12 -6.92 0.22
N GLY A 268 -29.82 -5.92 -0.35
CA GLY A 268 -30.97 -5.30 0.31
C GLY A 268 -30.60 -4.25 1.36
N PHE A 269 -31.59 -3.85 2.15
CA PHE A 269 -31.44 -2.88 3.23
C PHE A 269 -31.08 -3.58 4.53
N LEU A 270 -30.24 -2.95 5.36
CA LEU A 270 -30.08 -3.35 6.76
C LEU A 270 -31.40 -3.08 7.50
N SER A 271 -31.87 -4.03 8.29
CA SER A 271 -33.11 -3.91 9.07
C SER A 271 -32.92 -3.05 10.32
N GLU A 272 -33.98 -2.91 11.12
CA GLU A 272 -33.93 -2.27 12.44
C GLU A 272 -33.16 -3.09 13.51
N ASN A 273 -32.68 -4.29 13.17
CA ASN A 273 -31.98 -5.16 14.09
C ASN A 273 -30.55 -4.67 14.36
N TYR A 274 -30.30 -4.20 15.58
CA TYR A 274 -28.97 -3.79 16.05
C TYR A 274 -27.87 -4.82 15.78
N GLN A 275 -28.14 -6.12 15.94
CA GLN A 275 -27.15 -7.17 15.73
C GLN A 275 -26.72 -7.30 14.26
N GLU A 276 -27.61 -6.99 13.31
CA GLU A 276 -27.28 -6.98 11.88
C GLU A 276 -26.28 -5.86 11.55
N TRP A 277 -26.52 -4.66 12.08
CA TRP A 277 -25.60 -3.53 11.95
C TRP A 277 -24.26 -3.81 12.61
N LEU A 278 -24.27 -4.36 13.83
CA LEU A 278 -23.05 -4.71 14.57
C LEU A 278 -22.22 -5.74 13.80
N ALA A 279 -22.84 -6.82 13.31
CA ALA A 279 -22.16 -7.83 12.49
C ALA A 279 -21.59 -7.24 11.20
N PHE A 280 -22.33 -6.34 10.54
CA PHE A 280 -21.86 -5.66 9.34
C PHE A 280 -20.63 -4.78 9.60
N VAL A 281 -20.65 -4.01 10.69
CA VAL A 281 -19.49 -3.19 11.10
C VAL A 281 -18.31 -4.06 11.51
N HIS A 282 -18.52 -5.17 12.23
CA HIS A 282 -17.44 -6.10 12.55
C HIS A 282 -16.75 -6.63 11.30
N ARG A 283 -17.51 -6.98 10.26
CA ARG A 283 -16.94 -7.38 8.96
C ARG A 283 -16.08 -6.28 8.35
N ILE A 284 -16.54 -5.02 8.38
CA ILE A 284 -15.77 -3.86 7.90
C ILE A 284 -14.47 -3.72 8.71
N ARG A 285 -14.56 -3.79 10.03
CA ARG A 285 -13.41 -3.67 10.93
C ARG A 285 -12.36 -4.73 10.65
N GLU A 286 -12.75 -5.99 10.52
CA GLU A 286 -11.80 -7.09 10.28
C GLU A 286 -11.13 -6.96 8.90
N GLN A 287 -11.84 -6.52 7.86
CA GLN A 287 -11.21 -6.27 6.56
C GLN A 287 -10.22 -5.10 6.61
N LEU A 288 -10.59 -3.97 7.23
CA LEU A 288 -9.67 -2.85 7.43
C LEU A 288 -8.45 -3.27 8.24
N ARG A 289 -8.64 -4.05 9.31
CA ARG A 289 -7.55 -4.59 10.12
C ARG A 289 -6.61 -5.43 9.27
N LYS A 290 -7.13 -6.36 8.46
CA LYS A 290 -6.35 -7.20 7.55
C LYS A 290 -5.51 -6.35 6.58
N LEU A 291 -6.07 -5.29 6.03
CA LEU A 291 -5.36 -4.39 5.11
C LEU A 291 -4.25 -3.61 5.84
N PHE A 292 -4.54 -3.04 7.01
CA PHE A 292 -3.55 -2.28 7.77
C PHE A 292 -2.49 -3.13 8.47
N SER A 293 -2.73 -4.44 8.61
CA SER A 293 -1.77 -5.41 9.14
C SER A 293 -1.10 -6.27 8.07
N ASN A 294 -1.33 -5.99 6.78
CA ASN A 294 -0.66 -6.70 5.69
C ASN A 294 0.82 -6.24 5.65
N GLU A 295 1.71 -7.07 6.20
CA GLU A 295 3.13 -6.80 6.34
C GLU A 295 3.75 -6.37 5.01
N LYS A 296 3.51 -7.15 3.95
CA LYS A 296 4.03 -6.87 2.61
C LYS A 296 3.57 -5.51 2.06
N LEU A 297 2.31 -5.14 2.29
CA LEU A 297 1.79 -3.83 1.87
C LEU A 297 2.41 -2.70 2.70
N VAL A 298 2.53 -2.87 4.01
CA VAL A 298 2.98 -1.82 4.94
C VAL A 298 4.50 -1.60 4.87
N GLU A 299 5.27 -2.66 4.66
CA GLU A 299 6.72 -2.59 4.56
C GLU A 299 7.18 -2.10 3.20
N LEU A 300 6.52 -2.51 2.12
CA LEU A 300 6.94 -2.16 0.77
C LEU A 300 6.27 -0.89 0.24
N LYS A 301 5.18 -0.42 0.85
CA LYS A 301 4.40 0.71 0.34
C LYS A 301 3.77 1.55 1.46
N LYS A 302 3.35 2.75 1.06
CA LYS A 302 2.48 3.62 1.86
C LYS A 302 1.05 3.54 1.29
N PRO A 303 0.17 2.67 1.84
CA PRO A 303 -1.16 2.50 1.28
C PRO A 303 -2.02 3.75 1.48
N VAL A 304 -2.78 4.10 0.45
CA VAL A 304 -3.84 5.11 0.47
C VAL A 304 -5.16 4.42 0.19
N ILE A 305 -6.01 4.31 1.20
CA ILE A 305 -7.31 3.66 1.04
C ILE A 305 -8.20 4.57 0.19
N ASN A 306 -8.63 4.10 -0.96
CA ASN A 306 -9.61 4.79 -1.79
C ASN A 306 -10.97 4.20 -1.44
N LEU A 307 -11.83 4.98 -0.77
CA LEU A 307 -13.05 4.49 -0.15
C LEU A 307 -14.28 4.92 -0.94
N ILE A 308 -15.21 3.99 -1.18
CA ILE A 308 -16.60 4.31 -1.49
C ILE A 308 -17.51 3.65 -0.47
N CYS A 309 -18.54 4.38 -0.04
CA CYS A 309 -19.57 3.86 0.86
C CYS A 309 -20.94 4.44 0.51
N SER A 310 -21.98 3.62 0.56
CA SER A 310 -23.33 4.00 0.13
C SER A 310 -24.26 4.53 1.24
N GLU A 311 -23.87 4.47 2.52
CA GLU A 311 -24.73 4.82 3.65
C GLU A 311 -23.97 5.69 4.67
N SER A 312 -24.56 6.83 5.06
CA SER A 312 -23.88 7.84 5.89
C SER A 312 -23.55 7.35 7.29
N ILE A 313 -24.43 6.52 7.90
CA ILE A 313 -24.15 5.89 9.20
C ILE A 313 -22.92 5.01 9.13
N ILE A 314 -22.80 4.18 8.08
CA ILE A 314 -21.64 3.31 7.90
C ILE A 314 -20.39 4.12 7.57
N SER A 315 -20.50 5.14 6.72
CA SER A 315 -19.38 6.05 6.42
C SER A 315 -18.83 6.71 7.68
N PHE A 316 -19.71 7.20 8.56
CA PHE A 316 -19.31 7.76 9.85
C PHE A 316 -18.53 6.74 10.69
N VAL A 317 -19.05 5.52 10.81
CA VAL A 317 -18.40 4.46 11.58
C VAL A 317 -17.04 4.08 10.99
N ILE A 318 -16.93 3.98 9.66
CA ILE A 318 -15.63 3.78 8.98
C ILE A 318 -14.67 4.91 9.32
N GLY A 319 -15.15 6.15 9.32
CA GLY A 319 -14.38 7.31 9.75
C GLY A 319 -13.83 7.11 11.17
N VAL A 320 -14.67 6.74 12.14
CA VAL A 320 -14.23 6.49 13.52
C VAL A 320 -13.19 5.37 13.60
N LEU A 321 -13.41 4.26 12.88
CA LEU A 321 -12.51 3.10 12.87
C LEU A 321 -11.10 3.46 12.38
N VAL A 322 -11.02 4.28 11.33
CA VAL A 322 -9.78 4.64 10.65
C VAL A 322 -9.09 5.85 11.31
N GLY A 323 -9.89 6.82 11.76
CA GLY A 323 -9.42 8.11 12.26
C GLY A 323 -8.71 8.97 11.21
N THR A 324 -8.04 10.03 11.66
CA THR A 324 -7.31 10.99 10.80
C THR A 324 -5.87 10.53 10.47
N LYS A 325 -5.32 9.56 11.21
CA LYS A 325 -3.91 9.14 11.12
C LYS A 325 -3.60 8.31 9.88
N LYS A 326 -4.59 7.60 9.33
CA LYS A 326 -4.44 6.84 8.09
C LYS A 326 -4.77 7.73 6.89
N ARG A 327 -4.21 7.41 5.72
CA ARG A 327 -4.50 8.13 4.47
C ARG A 327 -5.67 7.45 3.76
N VAL A 328 -6.78 8.15 3.67
CA VAL A 328 -8.00 7.71 3.01
C VAL A 328 -8.50 8.82 2.11
N VAL A 329 -8.80 8.47 0.86
CA VAL A 329 -9.47 9.32 -0.11
C VAL A 329 -10.89 8.78 -0.27
N PHE A 330 -11.89 9.52 0.18
CA PHE A 330 -13.29 9.17 -0.02
C PHE A 330 -13.77 9.66 -1.38
N HIS A 331 -14.32 8.76 -2.17
CA HIS A 331 -14.89 9.05 -3.48
C HIS A 331 -16.42 9.12 -3.41
N SER A 332 -16.98 10.21 -3.92
CA SER A 332 -18.42 10.39 -4.08
C SER A 332 -18.83 10.13 -5.53
N TYR A 333 -20.04 9.58 -5.71
CA TYR A 333 -20.57 9.31 -7.03
C TYR A 333 -21.11 10.61 -7.66
N ASN A 334 -20.48 11.07 -8.74
CA ASN A 334 -20.97 12.15 -9.56
C ASN A 334 -21.94 11.57 -10.61
N ARG A 335 -23.22 11.99 -10.52
CA ARG A 335 -24.29 11.51 -11.42
C ARG A 335 -24.18 12.04 -12.84
N GLY A 336 -23.63 13.23 -13.04
CA GLY A 336 -23.52 13.85 -14.36
C GLY A 336 -22.58 13.05 -15.26
N ASP A 337 -21.42 12.68 -14.70
CA ASP A 337 -20.36 12.00 -15.43
C ASP A 337 -20.37 10.47 -15.22
N ASN A 338 -21.28 9.97 -14.38
CA ASN A 338 -21.40 8.54 -14.02
C ASN A 338 -20.08 7.93 -13.49
N VAL A 339 -19.26 8.73 -12.81
CA VAL A 339 -17.95 8.34 -12.25
C VAL A 339 -17.88 8.63 -10.76
N TYR A 340 -16.95 7.96 -10.10
CA TYR A 340 -16.56 8.30 -8.73
C TYR A 340 -15.43 9.32 -8.77
N VAL A 341 -15.58 10.39 -7.98
CA VAL A 341 -14.58 11.44 -7.86
C VAL A 341 -14.19 11.62 -6.39
N PRO A 342 -12.91 11.86 -6.07
CA PRO A 342 -12.48 12.27 -4.74
C PRO A 342 -13.26 13.48 -4.25
N SER A 343 -13.79 13.33 -3.04
CA SER A 343 -14.67 14.31 -2.39
C SER A 343 -14.17 14.68 -0.99
N MET A 344 -13.35 13.81 -0.39
CA MET A 344 -12.72 14.04 0.90
C MET A 344 -11.42 13.28 1.01
N GLU A 345 -10.44 13.82 1.74
CA GLU A 345 -9.19 13.12 2.06
C GLU A 345 -8.78 13.38 3.50
N THR A 346 -8.33 12.35 4.21
CA THR A 346 -7.71 12.46 5.53
C THR A 346 -6.26 12.96 5.41
N ASP A 347 -6.12 14.27 5.34
CA ASP A 347 -4.83 14.97 5.28
C ASP A 347 -4.55 15.79 6.55
N ASP A 348 -3.49 16.59 6.52
CA ASP A 348 -3.06 17.40 7.67
C ASP A 348 -4.13 18.43 8.11
N SER A 349 -5.00 18.87 7.20
CA SER A 349 -6.10 19.79 7.55
C SER A 349 -7.13 19.13 8.45
N LEU A 350 -7.51 17.87 8.18
CA LEU A 350 -8.39 17.10 9.06
C LEU A 350 -7.66 16.58 10.31
N ARG A 351 -6.37 16.23 10.20
CA ARG A 351 -5.55 15.84 11.37
C ARG A 351 -5.38 16.97 12.37
N SER A 352 -5.29 18.21 11.91
CA SER A 352 -5.16 19.38 12.79
C SER A 352 -6.36 19.55 13.74
N LEU A 353 -7.51 18.94 13.44
CA LEU A 353 -8.71 18.95 14.28
C LEU A 353 -8.59 18.07 15.52
N ASP A 354 -7.59 17.19 15.57
CA ASP A 354 -7.29 16.41 16.77
C ASP A 354 -6.73 17.28 17.92
N PHE A 355 -6.40 18.56 17.64
CA PHE A 355 -6.01 19.54 18.65
C PHE A 355 -7.20 20.44 19.05
N PRO A 356 -7.79 20.26 20.25
CA PRO A 356 -8.87 21.10 20.72
C PRO A 356 -8.39 22.54 20.96
N GLY A 357 -9.08 23.52 20.38
CA GLY A 357 -8.79 24.95 20.60
C GLY A 357 -9.13 25.90 19.46
N ALA A 358 -9.48 25.40 18.27
CA ALA A 358 -9.98 26.26 17.20
C ALA A 358 -11.39 26.79 17.54
N GLU A 359 -11.55 28.10 17.58
CA GLU A 359 -12.86 28.74 17.77
C GLU A 359 -13.82 28.35 16.65
N PHE A 360 -15.11 28.23 16.99
CA PHE A 360 -16.16 28.05 16.01
C PHE A 360 -16.44 29.39 15.31
N CYS A 361 -16.30 29.43 13.99
CA CYS A 361 -16.40 30.67 13.21
C CYS A 361 -17.77 30.87 12.51
N GLY A 362 -18.63 29.84 12.45
CA GLY A 362 -19.99 29.95 11.86
C GLY A 362 -20.02 30.41 10.40
N GLU A 363 -19.03 30.02 9.60
CA GLU A 363 -18.91 30.49 8.22
C GLU A 363 -19.71 29.67 7.23
N LEU A 364 -20.05 28.42 7.51
CA LEU A 364 -20.71 27.52 6.56
C LEU A 364 -21.97 26.85 7.13
N ILE A 365 -22.14 26.84 8.45
CA ILE A 365 -23.28 26.22 9.12
C ILE A 365 -24.07 27.21 9.96
N ASP A 366 -25.39 27.03 9.93
CA ASP A 366 -26.33 27.59 10.90
C ASP A 366 -26.67 26.54 11.95
N TYR A 367 -26.94 26.99 13.17
CA TYR A 367 -27.40 26.09 14.22
C TYR A 367 -28.44 26.73 15.13
N GLU A 368 -29.35 25.89 15.62
CA GLU A 368 -30.31 26.20 16.68
C GLU A 368 -30.17 25.15 17.78
N TYR A 369 -30.36 25.53 19.03
CA TYR A 369 -30.28 24.58 20.13
C TYR A 369 -31.26 24.91 21.24
N PHE A 370 -31.65 23.89 21.98
CA PHE A 370 -32.36 24.02 23.24
C PHE A 370 -31.67 23.13 24.27
N ILE A 371 -31.33 23.69 25.42
CA ILE A 371 -30.72 22.95 26.54
C ILE A 371 -31.55 23.22 27.78
N SER A 372 -32.03 22.14 28.39
CA SER A 372 -32.70 22.10 29.67
C SER A 372 -31.78 21.51 30.75
N ASP A 373 -32.15 21.70 32.01
CA ASP A 373 -31.51 20.99 33.12
C ASP A 373 -31.90 19.51 33.22
N LYS A 374 -32.86 19.04 32.41
CA LYS A 374 -33.24 17.63 32.35
C LYS A 374 -32.36 16.89 31.34
N ASN A 375 -32.12 15.60 31.55
CA ASN A 375 -31.30 14.75 30.67
C ASN A 375 -29.87 15.30 30.44
N LYS A 376 -29.19 15.76 31.51
CA LYS A 376 -27.89 16.46 31.45
C LYS A 376 -26.77 15.70 30.72
N ASN A 377 -26.92 14.39 30.52
CA ASN A 377 -25.88 13.53 29.96
C ASN A 377 -26.00 13.31 28.46
N VAL A 378 -27.15 13.63 27.83
CA VAL A 378 -27.42 13.32 26.42
C VAL A 378 -27.68 14.57 25.60
N LEU A 379 -26.99 14.70 24.48
CA LEU A 379 -27.25 15.71 23.44
C LEU A 379 -27.63 15.04 22.11
N PRO A 380 -28.90 15.09 21.71
CA PRO A 380 -29.32 14.88 20.33
C PRO A 380 -28.71 15.91 19.38
N VAL A 381 -28.05 15.42 18.35
CA VAL A 381 -27.42 16.17 17.27
C VAL A 381 -28.15 15.84 15.98
N ILE A 382 -28.88 16.81 15.45
CA ILE A 382 -29.67 16.71 14.24
C ILE A 382 -28.90 17.43 13.13
N ILE A 383 -28.34 16.68 12.17
CA ILE A 383 -27.62 17.26 11.04
C ILE A 383 -28.53 17.18 9.81
N ASP A 384 -29.07 18.32 9.38
CA ASP A 384 -30.03 18.42 8.29
C ASP A 384 -29.46 19.27 7.14
N MET A 385 -28.63 18.63 6.32
CA MET A 385 -27.87 19.28 5.25
C MET A 385 -28.32 18.86 3.85
N ALA A 386 -29.05 17.76 3.71
CA ALA A 386 -29.53 17.33 2.40
C ALA A 386 -30.76 18.16 1.97
N PRO A 387 -30.81 18.67 0.72
CA PRO A 387 -31.85 19.60 0.29
C PRO A 387 -33.24 18.98 0.12
N THR A 388 -33.33 17.68 -0.14
CA THR A 388 -34.57 17.00 -0.56
C THR A 388 -35.33 16.29 0.55
N THR A 389 -34.70 16.09 1.71
CA THR A 389 -35.32 15.46 2.88
C THR A 389 -35.04 16.36 4.06
N ARG A 390 -36.05 16.67 4.87
CA ARG A 390 -35.86 17.41 6.12
C ARG A 390 -36.21 16.48 7.25
N ILE A 391 -35.23 16.21 8.11
CA ILE A 391 -35.40 15.25 9.20
C ILE A 391 -35.79 15.92 10.52
N GLU A 392 -35.59 17.23 10.64
CA GLU A 392 -35.72 17.97 11.89
C GLU A 392 -37.05 17.74 12.61
N TYR A 393 -38.17 17.88 11.90
CA TYR A 393 -39.50 17.74 12.49
C TYR A 393 -39.74 16.32 13.03
N ASP A 394 -39.45 15.29 12.23
CA ASP A 394 -39.63 13.90 12.65
C ASP A 394 -38.73 13.54 13.83
N VAL A 395 -37.50 14.08 13.88
CA VAL A 395 -36.61 13.87 15.03
C VAL A 395 -37.12 14.61 16.27
N LYS A 396 -37.56 15.87 16.16
CA LYS A 396 -38.14 16.62 17.31
C LYS A 396 -39.37 15.90 17.88
N GLU A 397 -40.22 15.35 17.04
CA GLU A 397 -41.35 14.51 17.48
C GLU A 397 -40.88 13.23 18.19
N PHE A 398 -39.84 12.56 17.66
CA PHE A 398 -39.22 11.41 18.33
C PHE A 398 -38.65 11.77 19.71
N LEU A 399 -37.93 12.88 19.83
CA LEU A 399 -37.34 13.35 21.09
C LEU A 399 -38.42 13.70 22.11
N LYS A 400 -39.49 14.39 21.69
CA LYS A 400 -40.64 14.73 22.53
C LYS A 400 -41.32 13.48 23.11
N LYS A 401 -41.56 12.47 22.28
CA LYS A 401 -42.13 11.18 22.73
C LYS A 401 -41.25 10.47 23.75
N ASN A 402 -39.93 10.58 23.59
CA ASN A 402 -38.94 10.00 24.50
C ASN A 402 -38.56 10.92 25.68
N ARG A 403 -39.28 12.04 25.87
CA ARG A 403 -39.04 13.02 26.96
C ARG A 403 -37.61 13.57 26.98
N ILE A 404 -36.99 13.70 25.81
CA ILE A 404 -35.69 14.34 25.63
C ILE A 404 -35.90 15.78 25.19
N GLU A 405 -35.55 16.72 26.05
CA GLU A 405 -35.71 18.15 25.79
C GLU A 405 -34.49 18.76 25.09
N ASN A 406 -33.28 18.29 25.41
CA ASN A 406 -32.04 18.83 24.84
C ASN A 406 -31.94 18.50 23.35
N PHE A 407 -31.47 19.43 22.52
CA PHE A 407 -31.06 19.14 21.14
C PHE A 407 -30.20 20.27 20.56
N ILE A 408 -29.46 19.95 19.51
CA ILE A 408 -28.90 20.90 18.55
C ILE A 408 -29.30 20.48 17.14
N VAL A 409 -29.74 21.44 16.34
CA VAL A 409 -29.95 21.26 14.89
C VAL A 409 -28.87 22.03 14.16
N ILE A 410 -28.20 21.37 13.23
CA ILE A 410 -27.14 21.91 12.40
C ILE A 410 -27.60 21.85 10.94
N LYS A 411 -27.57 23.00 10.26
CA LYS A 411 -28.01 23.19 8.87
C LYS A 411 -26.90 23.85 8.07
N ILE A 412 -26.92 23.71 6.75
CA ILE A 412 -26.09 24.56 5.89
C ILE A 412 -26.60 26.00 5.94
N ASP A 413 -25.69 26.96 6.02
CA ASP A 413 -26.02 28.38 5.83
C ASP A 413 -26.35 28.61 4.35
N ARG A 414 -27.62 28.92 4.08
CA ARG A 414 -28.12 29.02 2.70
C ARG A 414 -27.73 30.31 2.02
N ASP A 415 -27.46 31.36 2.79
CA ASP A 415 -27.02 32.65 2.26
C ASP A 415 -25.58 32.53 1.76
N LYS A 416 -24.79 31.63 2.36
CA LYS A 416 -23.39 31.41 1.97
C LYS A 416 -23.18 30.28 0.97
N ILE A 417 -23.96 29.19 1.03
CA ILE A 417 -23.73 27.97 0.24
C ILE A 417 -24.86 27.65 -0.77
N LYS A 418 -25.76 28.60 -1.08
CA LYS A 418 -26.72 28.51 -2.20
C LYS A 418 -27.48 27.16 -2.31
N ASN A 419 -28.07 26.68 -1.22
CA ASN A 419 -28.94 25.47 -1.15
C ASN A 419 -28.30 24.10 -1.49
N TYR A 420 -27.03 24.02 -1.90
CA TYR A 420 -26.36 22.74 -2.17
C TYR A 420 -24.92 22.75 -1.65
N ILE A 421 -24.43 21.60 -1.20
CA ILE A 421 -23.03 21.47 -0.79
C ILE A 421 -22.16 21.36 -2.05
N PRO A 422 -21.19 22.28 -2.28
CA PRO A 422 -20.30 22.23 -3.43
C PRO A 422 -19.50 20.93 -3.48
N GLU A 423 -19.09 20.51 -4.67
CA GLU A 423 -18.18 19.37 -4.85
C GLU A 423 -16.72 19.68 -4.49
N ASP A 424 -16.46 20.88 -3.97
CA ASP A 424 -15.14 21.32 -3.50
C ASP A 424 -14.75 20.60 -2.19
N THR A 425 -13.60 19.92 -2.24
CA THR A 425 -13.05 19.15 -1.10
C THR A 425 -12.70 20.03 0.10
N ASN A 426 -12.23 21.27 -0.11
CA ASN A 426 -11.87 22.18 0.97
C ASN A 426 -13.12 22.70 1.69
N ILE A 427 -14.19 23.01 0.94
CA ILE A 427 -15.48 23.42 1.53
C ILE A 427 -16.04 22.26 2.38
N ARG A 428 -15.99 21.02 1.89
CA ARG A 428 -16.43 19.84 2.63
C ARG A 428 -15.62 19.60 3.90
N LYS A 429 -14.29 19.73 3.84
CA LYS A 429 -13.41 19.68 5.02
C LYS A 429 -13.75 20.78 6.03
N LYS A 430 -14.03 21.99 5.57
CA LYS A 430 -14.41 23.11 6.43
C LYS A 430 -15.76 22.89 7.10
N LEU A 431 -16.75 22.32 6.41
CA LEU A 431 -18.02 21.89 7.00
C LEU A 431 -17.78 20.89 8.15
N VAL A 432 -16.96 19.85 7.92
CA VAL A 432 -16.60 18.88 8.96
C VAL A 432 -15.95 19.56 10.16
N LYS A 433 -15.01 20.49 9.92
CA LYS A 433 -14.34 21.28 10.95
C LYS A 433 -15.32 22.11 11.78
N GLU A 434 -16.24 22.81 11.15
CA GLU A 434 -17.22 23.64 11.85
C GLU A 434 -18.18 22.82 12.70
N ILE A 435 -18.70 21.70 12.17
CA ILE A 435 -19.56 20.79 12.94
C ILE A 435 -18.79 20.24 14.16
N TYR A 436 -17.56 19.78 13.95
CA TYR A 436 -16.74 19.23 15.03
C TYR A 436 -16.42 20.27 16.10
N ASN A 437 -16.00 21.48 15.71
CA ASN A 437 -15.69 22.57 16.64
C ASN A 437 -16.92 23.01 17.43
N LEU A 438 -18.08 23.12 16.75
CA LEU A 438 -19.34 23.43 17.39
C LEU A 438 -19.65 22.40 18.49
N LEU A 439 -19.61 21.10 18.16
CA LEU A 439 -19.91 20.02 19.11
C LEU A 439 -18.87 19.86 20.23
N ASN A 440 -17.70 20.50 20.12
CA ASN A 440 -16.63 20.49 21.12
C ASN A 440 -16.47 21.81 21.88
N CYS A 441 -17.33 22.81 21.63
CA CYS A 441 -17.32 24.04 22.42
C CYS A 441 -17.82 23.79 23.85
N GLN A 442 -17.52 24.70 24.78
CA GLN A 442 -17.86 24.53 26.21
C GLN A 442 -19.34 24.21 26.46
N THR A 443 -20.24 24.77 25.65
CA THR A 443 -21.69 24.55 25.74
C THR A 443 -22.09 23.10 25.55
N PHE A 444 -21.47 22.40 24.59
CA PHE A 444 -21.86 21.05 24.18
C PHE A 444 -20.88 19.95 24.63
N LYS A 445 -19.66 20.32 25.01
CA LYS A 445 -18.64 19.38 25.51
C LYS A 445 -19.04 18.73 26.84
N LYS A 446 -19.93 19.35 27.62
CA LYS A 446 -20.43 18.83 28.90
C LYS A 446 -21.27 17.55 28.80
N PHE A 447 -21.79 17.22 27.62
CA PHE A 447 -22.63 16.04 27.43
C PHE A 447 -21.76 14.80 27.20
N SER A 448 -21.96 13.75 27.98
CA SER A 448 -21.18 12.50 27.87
C SER A 448 -21.64 11.58 26.72
N LYS A 449 -22.86 11.77 26.23
CA LYS A 449 -23.47 10.98 25.15
C LYS A 449 -24.04 11.89 24.05
N LEU A 450 -23.75 11.55 22.80
CA LEU A 450 -24.31 12.21 21.62
C LEU A 450 -25.26 11.25 20.88
N TRP A 451 -26.45 11.72 20.49
CA TRP A 451 -27.37 10.97 19.63
C TRP A 451 -27.41 11.60 18.25
N PHE A 452 -26.83 10.94 17.26
CA PHE A 452 -26.75 11.47 15.91
C PHE A 452 -27.93 11.02 15.06
N PHE A 453 -28.60 12.03 14.49
CA PHE A 453 -29.61 11.89 13.44
C PHE A 453 -29.06 12.57 12.19
N MET A 454 -28.69 11.76 11.19
CA MET A 454 -27.84 12.20 10.09
C MET A 454 -28.59 12.25 8.76
N ASN A 455 -28.74 13.46 8.23
CA ASN A 455 -29.15 13.72 6.86
C ASN A 455 -28.09 14.59 6.15
N LEU A 456 -26.97 13.95 5.82
CA LEU A 456 -25.81 14.59 5.19
C LEU A 456 -25.15 13.65 4.17
N PRO A 457 -24.36 14.20 3.22
CA PRO A 457 -23.54 13.41 2.31
C PRO A 457 -22.61 12.41 3.01
N VAL A 458 -22.41 11.25 2.36
CA VAL A 458 -21.66 10.11 2.92
C VAL A 458 -20.20 10.43 3.22
N ASP A 459 -19.58 11.30 2.45
CA ASP A 459 -18.20 11.71 2.58
C ASP A 459 -18.02 12.69 3.76
N ILE A 460 -18.96 13.63 3.97
CA ILE A 460 -18.98 14.49 5.17
C ILE A 460 -19.20 13.63 6.42
N ALA A 461 -20.07 12.62 6.36
CA ALA A 461 -20.27 11.70 7.46
C ALA A 461 -18.97 10.94 7.80
N PHE A 462 -18.24 10.47 6.79
CA PHE A 462 -16.91 9.88 6.97
C PHE A 462 -15.91 10.85 7.59
N GLY A 463 -15.83 12.09 7.10
CA GLY A 463 -14.94 13.10 7.66
C GLY A 463 -15.24 13.39 9.13
N LEU A 464 -16.52 13.56 9.46
CA LEU A 464 -16.96 13.79 10.83
C LEU A 464 -16.62 12.60 11.74
N GLY A 465 -16.89 11.37 11.30
CA GLY A 465 -16.48 10.19 12.05
C GLY A 465 -14.98 10.11 12.27
N SER A 466 -14.19 10.50 11.26
CA SER A 466 -12.72 10.49 11.32
C SER A 466 -12.16 11.46 12.35
N THR A 467 -12.83 12.60 12.57
CA THR A 467 -12.42 13.62 13.56
C THR A 467 -12.92 13.31 14.98
N PHE A 468 -13.97 12.49 15.13
CA PHE A 468 -14.47 12.06 16.43
C PHE A 468 -13.51 11.04 17.08
N GLN A 469 -12.51 11.57 17.79
CA GLN A 469 -11.60 10.81 18.66
C GLN A 469 -11.94 10.94 20.14
N ASP A 470 -13.12 11.49 20.43
CA ASP A 470 -13.59 11.80 21.78
C ASP A 470 -14.01 10.53 22.55
N THR A 471 -13.84 10.56 23.87
CA THR A 471 -14.34 9.55 24.82
C THR A 471 -15.87 9.49 24.93
N ARG A 472 -16.60 10.49 24.41
CA ARG A 472 -18.07 10.52 24.42
C ARG A 472 -18.68 9.32 23.71
N MET A 473 -19.75 8.78 24.27
CA MET A 473 -20.52 7.71 23.64
C MET A 473 -21.40 8.28 22.53
N ILE A 474 -21.38 7.67 21.35
CA ILE A 474 -22.11 8.11 20.16
C ILE A 474 -23.15 7.06 19.80
N SER A 475 -24.43 7.42 19.88
CA SER A 475 -25.53 6.59 19.37
C SER A 475 -25.96 7.08 18.00
N LEU A 476 -26.08 6.17 17.03
CA LEU A 476 -26.47 6.47 15.65
C LEU A 476 -27.90 5.99 15.42
N PHE A 477 -28.76 6.90 14.99
CA PHE A 477 -30.18 6.62 14.76
C PHE A 477 -30.49 6.61 13.27
N LYS A 478 -31.31 5.63 12.84
CA LYS A 478 -31.79 5.52 11.46
C LYS A 478 -33.31 5.62 11.40
N PHE A 479 -33.80 6.30 10.37
CA PHE A 479 -35.22 6.37 10.07
C PHE A 479 -35.71 5.10 9.37
N PHE A 480 -36.78 4.49 9.89
CA PHE A 480 -37.47 3.35 9.29
C PHE A 480 -38.94 3.70 9.05
N PRO A 481 -39.37 3.93 7.79
CA PRO A 481 -40.75 4.28 7.49
C PRO A 481 -41.71 3.15 7.88
N GLY A 482 -42.87 3.52 8.46
CA GLY A 482 -43.92 2.56 8.84
C GLY A 482 -43.78 1.94 10.24
N LYS A 483 -42.80 2.37 11.04
CA LYS A 483 -42.62 1.91 12.43
C LYS A 483 -43.22 2.90 13.45
N LYS A 484 -43.61 2.37 14.61
CA LYS A 484 -44.23 3.12 15.72
C LYS A 484 -43.33 4.26 16.20
N ASP A 485 -42.04 3.93 16.36
CA ASP A 485 -40.96 4.87 16.64
C ASP A 485 -40.13 4.99 15.36
N LYS A 486 -40.43 6.01 14.54
CA LYS A 486 -39.87 6.20 13.20
C LYS A 486 -38.33 6.21 13.15
N TYR A 487 -37.67 6.44 14.28
CA TYR A 487 -36.22 6.35 14.46
C TYR A 487 -35.84 5.23 15.42
N VAL A 488 -34.84 4.44 15.03
CA VAL A 488 -34.30 3.33 15.83
C VAL A 488 -32.80 3.55 16.01
N GLU A 489 -32.30 3.31 17.22
CA GLU A 489 -30.87 3.26 17.51
C GLU A 489 -30.27 2.01 16.83
N VAL A 490 -29.43 2.20 15.82
CA VAL A 490 -28.89 1.09 15.03
C VAL A 490 -27.46 0.72 15.44
N LEU A 491 -26.71 1.66 16.02
CA LEU A 491 -25.32 1.45 16.45
C LEU A 491 -24.98 2.35 17.64
N ASN A 492 -24.09 1.85 18.50
CA ASN A 492 -23.40 2.62 19.52
C ASN A 492 -21.90 2.54 19.27
N VAL A 493 -21.22 3.68 19.34
CA VAL A 493 -19.81 3.83 19.08
C VAL A 493 -19.19 4.52 20.29
N SER A 494 -18.21 3.88 20.93
CA SER A 494 -17.36 4.53 21.94
C SER A 494 -15.95 4.62 21.37
N PRO A 495 -15.51 5.80 20.89
CA PRO A 495 -14.17 5.95 20.32
C PRO A 495 -13.10 5.75 21.40
N GLY A 496 -12.58 4.52 21.52
CA GLY A 496 -11.49 4.18 22.44
C GLY A 496 -10.14 4.06 21.74
N PRO A 497 -9.01 4.23 22.46
CA PRO A 497 -7.70 3.84 21.95
C PRO A 497 -7.66 2.32 21.72
N SER A 498 -7.04 1.89 20.61
CA SER A 498 -6.88 0.47 20.26
C SER A 498 -5.45 0.19 19.80
N PRO A 499 -4.83 -0.91 20.26
CA PRO A 499 -3.58 -1.40 19.70
C PRO A 499 -3.83 -1.99 18.30
N GLY A 500 -3.08 -1.54 17.28
CA GLY A 500 -3.14 -2.08 15.91
C GLY A 500 -3.66 -1.14 14.82
N GLY A 501 -3.90 0.14 15.11
CA GLY A 501 -4.17 1.16 14.09
C GLY A 501 -5.60 1.21 13.53
N VAL A 502 -6.50 0.31 13.97
CA VAL A 502 -7.96 0.39 13.81
C VAL A 502 -8.59 0.48 15.20
N LYS A 503 -9.44 1.47 15.45
CA LYS A 503 -10.03 1.71 16.77
C LYS A 503 -11.01 0.61 17.19
N SER A 504 -11.04 0.29 18.49
CA SER A 504 -12.13 -0.46 19.11
C SER A 504 -13.26 0.54 19.36
N ILE A 505 -14.46 0.21 18.91
CA ILE A 505 -15.61 1.11 18.92
C ILE A 505 -16.85 0.54 19.60
N PHE A 506 -16.79 -0.71 20.08
CA PHE A 506 -17.87 -1.41 20.76
C PHE A 506 -17.41 -1.90 22.13
#